data_AF-A0A3A1UZS7-F1
#
_entry.id   AF-A0A3A1UZS7-F1
#
_cell.length_a   1.000
_cell.length_b   1.000
_cell.length_c   1.000
_cell.angle_alpha   90.00
_cell.angle_beta   90.00
_cell.angle_gamma   90.00
#
_symmetry.space_group_name_H-M   'P 1'
#
loop_
_entity.id
_entity.type
_entity.pdbx_description
1 polymer ?
#
loop_
_entity_poly.entity_id
_entity_poly.type
_entity_poly.pdbx_seq_one_letter_code
_entity_poly.pdbx_strand_id
1 'polypeptide(L)'
;MDQHEQKKRPIALPVTLLLLVMSLMGNVLLYTKHIEHTRGNAEETGQDIVKAFMSSQFDLEYWSKFAEDISALAVEDGDAARKRAVHFADALLHSGDNGLSEIIRIAHDIDDDRFADAPEAYTLYMNQLIARLNAIGEGSGPLNPDEHKAVANMLQSFTGLTEPIAAFPYAAEGSRNALIRIAGGHDWLDLADKLQESFRASSL
;
A
#
# COMPACT_ATOMS: atom_id res chain seq x y z
N MET A 1 -75.66 39.61 -26.07
CA MET A 1 -75.00 38.29 -25.86
C MET A 1 -73.52 38.59 -25.74
N ASP A 2 -73.07 38.92 -24.53
CA ASP A 2 -71.68 39.32 -24.30
C ASP A 2 -70.90 38.12 -23.78
N GLN A 3 -70.05 37.56 -24.64
CA GLN A 3 -69.15 36.48 -24.29
C GLN A 3 -67.96 37.08 -23.52
N HIS A 4 -67.93 36.87 -22.21
CA HIS A 4 -66.72 37.06 -21.41
C HIS A 4 -65.69 36.01 -21.79
N GLU A 5 -64.74 36.35 -22.68
CA GLU A 5 -63.52 35.57 -22.85
C GLU A 5 -62.68 35.65 -21.56
N GLN A 6 -62.75 34.61 -20.74
CA GLN A 6 -61.82 34.42 -19.63
C GLN A 6 -60.40 34.26 -20.19
N LYS A 7 -59.59 35.32 -20.14
CA LYS A 7 -58.14 35.27 -20.40
C LYS A 7 -57.51 34.23 -19.47
N LYS A 8 -57.20 33.04 -20.01
CA LYS A 8 -56.39 32.01 -19.33
C LYS A 8 -55.06 32.64 -18.95
N ARG A 9 -54.79 32.78 -17.64
CA ARG A 9 -53.51 33.28 -17.14
C ARG A 9 -52.38 32.40 -17.70
N PRO A 10 -51.21 32.94 -18.07
CA PRO A 10 -50.12 32.15 -18.61
C PRO A 10 -49.46 31.31 -17.50
N ILE A 11 -49.97 30.09 -17.29
CA ILE A 11 -49.47 29.11 -16.29
C ILE A 11 -48.10 28.55 -16.70
N ALA A 12 -47.73 28.66 -17.98
CA ALA A 12 -46.45 28.17 -18.49
C ALA A 12 -45.22 28.83 -17.82
N LEU A 13 -45.29 30.12 -17.51
CA LEU A 13 -44.18 30.85 -16.88
C LEU A 13 -43.90 30.37 -15.44
N PRO A 14 -44.88 30.29 -14.53
CA PRO A 14 -44.62 29.76 -13.19
C PRO A 14 -44.23 28.28 -13.19
N VAL A 15 -44.76 27.46 -14.12
CA VAL A 15 -44.38 26.05 -14.25
C VAL A 15 -42.93 25.89 -14.72
N THR A 16 -42.50 26.67 -15.71
CA THR A 16 -41.10 26.65 -16.19
C THR A 16 -40.13 27.15 -15.14
N LEU A 17 -40.49 28.19 -14.37
CA LEU A 17 -39.71 28.66 -13.22
C LEU A 17 -39.58 27.58 -12.14
N LEU A 18 -40.66 26.87 -11.83
CA LEU A 18 -40.65 25.80 -10.83
C LEU A 18 -39.80 24.61 -11.28
N LEU A 19 -39.90 24.22 -12.56
CA LEU A 19 -39.06 23.19 -13.16
C LEU A 19 -37.58 23.61 -13.20
N LEU A 20 -37.28 24.87 -13.50
CA LEU A 20 -35.92 25.40 -13.49
C LEU A 20 -35.32 25.35 -12.07
N VAL A 21 -36.08 25.79 -11.06
CA VAL A 21 -35.63 25.74 -9.65
C VAL A 21 -35.41 24.29 -9.20
N MET A 22 -36.34 23.38 -9.52
CA MET A 22 -36.16 21.96 -9.18
C MET A 22 -34.98 21.31 -9.92
N SER A 23 -34.74 21.67 -11.19
CA SER A 23 -33.58 21.20 -11.95
C SER A 23 -32.27 21.70 -11.34
N LEU A 24 -32.20 22.99 -10.99
CA LEU A 24 -31.03 23.58 -10.37
C LEU A 24 -30.73 22.93 -9.01
N MET A 25 -31.78 22.76 -8.20
CA MET A 25 -31.68 22.18 -6.85
C MET A 25 -31.31 20.69 -6.91
N GLY A 26 -31.84 19.95 -7.89
CA GLY A 26 -31.47 18.55 -8.15
C GLY A 26 -30.00 18.40 -8.57
N ASN A 27 -29.53 19.24 -9.49
CA ASN A 27 -28.12 19.22 -9.90
C ASN A 27 -27.17 19.56 -8.74
N VAL A 28 -27.50 20.57 -7.93
CA VAL A 28 -26.68 20.92 -6.74
C VAL A 28 -26.65 19.77 -5.73
N LEU A 29 -27.78 19.09 -5.49
CA LEU A 29 -27.84 17.92 -4.61
C LEU A 29 -26.99 16.76 -5.13
N LEU A 30 -27.08 16.44 -6.43
CA LEU A 30 -26.29 15.39 -7.05
C LEU A 30 -24.79 15.71 -7.00
N TYR A 31 -24.39 16.95 -7.30
CA TYR A 31 -23.00 17.38 -7.17
C TYR A 31 -22.51 17.29 -5.73
N THR A 32 -23.32 17.71 -4.75
CA THR A 32 -22.96 17.65 -3.33
C THR A 32 -22.73 16.20 -2.89
N LYS A 33 -23.66 15.29 -3.25
CA LYS A 33 -23.55 13.87 -2.91
C LYS A 33 -22.36 13.21 -3.60
N HIS A 34 -22.09 13.57 -4.85
CA HIS A 34 -20.93 13.07 -5.58
C HIS A 34 -19.61 13.52 -4.92
N ILE A 35 -19.48 14.80 -4.58
CA ILE A 35 -18.30 15.33 -3.89
C ILE A 35 -18.11 14.66 -2.53
N GLU A 36 -19.19 14.44 -1.77
CA GLU A 36 -19.13 13.77 -0.47
C GLU A 36 -18.64 12.32 -0.60
N HIS A 37 -19.17 11.57 -1.57
CA HIS A 37 -18.76 10.20 -1.84
C HIS A 37 -17.29 10.11 -2.30
N THR A 38 -16.87 10.98 -3.24
CA THR A 38 -15.49 11.00 -3.73
C THR A 38 -14.50 11.36 -2.61
N ARG A 39 -14.86 12.29 -1.72
CA ARG A 39 -14.02 12.65 -0.56
C ARG A 39 -14.00 11.56 0.51
N GLY A 40 -15.09 10.81 0.69
CA GLY A 40 -15.14 9.64 1.56
C GLY A 40 -14.18 8.55 1.09
N ASN A 41 -14.26 8.19 -0.19
CA ASN A 41 -13.35 7.20 -0.78
C ASN A 41 -11.88 7.64 -0.69
N ALA A 42 -11.58 8.92 -0.97
CA ALA A 42 -10.21 9.43 -0.85
C ALA A 42 -9.71 9.42 0.61
N GLU A 43 -10.59 9.59 1.60
CA GLU A 43 -10.22 9.48 3.00
C GLU A 43 -9.90 8.03 3.38
N GLU A 44 -10.71 7.06 2.93
CA GLU A 44 -10.49 5.62 3.12
C GLU A 44 -9.18 5.17 2.46
N THR A 45 -8.95 5.50 1.19
CA THR A 45 -7.68 5.21 0.51
C THR A 45 -6.48 5.82 1.24
N GLY A 46 -6.62 7.05 1.76
CA GLY A 46 -5.58 7.69 2.55
C GLY A 46 -5.27 6.93 3.86
N GLN A 47 -6.29 6.38 4.51
CA GLN A 47 -6.13 5.54 5.71
C GLN A 47 -5.45 4.22 5.38
N ASP A 48 -5.83 3.59 4.27
CA ASP A 48 -5.22 2.33 3.82
C ASP A 48 -3.72 2.52 3.54
N ILE A 49 -3.33 3.62 2.89
CA ILE A 49 -1.92 3.95 2.65
C ILE A 49 -1.17 4.10 3.98
N VAL A 50 -1.68 4.90 4.91
CA VAL A 50 -1.05 5.09 6.23
C VAL A 50 -0.89 3.75 6.95
N LYS A 51 -1.95 2.94 6.97
CA LYS A 51 -1.94 1.60 7.58
C LYS A 51 -0.93 0.67 6.90
N ALA A 52 -0.79 0.73 5.58
CA ALA A 52 0.17 -0.06 4.83
C ALA A 52 1.63 0.33 5.19
N PHE A 53 1.92 1.63 5.31
CA PHE A 53 3.23 2.12 5.79
C PHE A 53 3.51 1.73 7.25
N MET A 54 2.51 1.75 8.12
CA MET A 54 2.66 1.28 9.51
C MET A 54 2.89 -0.23 9.56
N SER A 55 2.09 -1.02 8.82
CA SER A 55 2.26 -2.47 8.74
C SER A 55 3.64 -2.82 8.22
N SER A 56 4.11 -2.15 7.16
CA SER A 56 5.44 -2.36 6.59
C SER A 56 6.57 -2.16 7.60
N GLN A 57 6.41 -1.20 8.51
CA GLN A 57 7.38 -0.97 9.58
C GLN A 57 7.45 -2.18 10.53
N PHE A 58 6.29 -2.69 10.96
CA PHE A 58 6.22 -3.89 11.80
C PHE A 58 6.74 -5.14 11.07
N ASP A 59 6.39 -5.29 9.80
CA ASP A 59 6.81 -6.41 8.96
C ASP A 59 8.34 -6.42 8.81
N LEU A 60 8.96 -5.27 8.51
CA LEU A 60 10.41 -5.14 8.38
C LEU A 60 11.15 -5.34 9.70
N GLU A 61 10.62 -4.85 10.82
CA GLU A 61 11.18 -5.10 12.15
C GLU A 61 11.14 -6.60 12.47
N TYR A 62 10.00 -7.23 12.21
CA TYR A 62 9.81 -8.67 12.40
C TYR A 62 10.78 -9.49 11.53
N TRP A 63 10.91 -9.15 10.24
CA TRP A 63 11.81 -9.83 9.31
C TRP A 63 13.28 -9.66 9.69
N SER A 64 13.67 -8.45 10.09
CA SER A 64 15.03 -8.14 10.54
C SER A 64 15.39 -8.97 11.76
N LYS A 65 14.50 -9.03 12.76
CA LYS A 65 14.71 -9.85 13.96
C LYS A 65 14.86 -11.33 13.63
N PHE A 66 14.08 -11.86 12.68
CA PHE A 66 14.21 -13.26 12.26
C PHE A 66 15.55 -13.54 11.59
N ALA A 67 16.02 -12.65 10.72
CA ALA A 67 17.33 -12.79 10.08
C ALA A 67 18.48 -12.63 11.09
N GLU A 68 18.36 -11.72 12.07
CA GLU A 68 19.31 -11.60 13.18
C GLU A 68 19.35 -12.88 14.04
N ASP A 69 18.20 -13.44 14.38
CA ASP A 69 18.10 -14.72 15.12
C ASP A 69 18.81 -15.85 14.36
N ILE A 70 18.61 -15.94 13.03
CA ILE A 70 19.32 -16.93 12.20
C ILE A 70 20.82 -16.71 12.28
N SER A 71 21.29 -15.47 12.16
CA SER A 71 22.71 -15.14 12.21
C SER A 71 23.33 -15.44 13.59
N ALA A 72 22.62 -15.16 14.67
CA ALA A 72 23.06 -15.45 16.04
C ALA A 72 23.12 -16.97 16.28
N LEU A 73 22.06 -17.70 15.93
CA LEU A 73 22.01 -19.15 16.06
C LEU A 73 23.09 -19.82 15.22
N ALA A 74 23.45 -19.29 14.04
CA ALA A 74 24.45 -19.87 13.17
C ALA A 74 25.85 -19.97 13.83
N VAL A 75 26.13 -19.16 14.86
CA VAL A 75 27.38 -19.20 15.63
C VAL A 75 27.35 -20.29 16.71
N GLU A 76 26.18 -20.55 17.30
CA GLU A 76 26.03 -21.43 18.47
C GLU A 76 25.56 -22.85 18.08
N ASP A 77 24.57 -22.92 17.19
CA ASP A 77 23.89 -24.14 16.74
C ASP A 77 23.39 -23.97 15.30
N GLY A 78 24.18 -24.48 14.35
CA GLY A 78 23.85 -24.44 12.93
C GLY A 78 22.53 -25.14 12.58
N ASP A 79 22.20 -26.24 13.24
CA ASP A 79 20.95 -26.97 12.97
C ASP A 79 19.73 -26.17 13.46
N ALA A 80 19.85 -25.45 14.58
CA ALA A 80 18.83 -24.52 15.03
C ALA A 80 18.66 -23.34 14.07
N ALA A 81 19.75 -22.77 13.54
CA ALA A 81 19.71 -21.70 12.55
C ALA A 81 18.99 -22.13 11.26
N ARG A 82 19.26 -23.34 10.76
CA ARG A 82 18.59 -23.91 9.58
C ARG A 82 17.09 -24.10 9.80
N LYS A 83 16.70 -24.67 10.94
CA LYS A 83 15.26 -24.78 11.32
C LYS A 83 14.60 -23.41 11.40
N ARG A 84 15.28 -22.42 11.97
CA ARG A 84 14.78 -21.05 12.05
C ARG A 84 14.57 -20.44 10.66
N ALA A 85 15.48 -20.68 9.71
CA ALA A 85 15.34 -20.26 8.33
C ALA A 85 14.11 -20.89 7.65
N VAL A 86 13.88 -22.21 7.81
CA VAL A 86 12.67 -22.88 7.29
C VAL A 86 11.40 -22.29 7.88
N HIS A 87 11.35 -22.10 9.20
CA HIS A 87 10.20 -21.48 9.85
C HIS A 87 9.93 -20.06 9.37
N PHE A 88 11.00 -19.30 9.06
CA PHE A 88 10.84 -17.98 8.51
C PHE A 88 10.28 -18.03 7.08
N ALA A 89 10.81 -18.90 6.22
CA ALA A 89 10.28 -19.11 4.87
C ALA A 89 8.78 -19.47 4.89
N ASP A 90 8.39 -20.37 5.80
CA ASP A 90 7.00 -20.78 6.00
C ASP A 90 6.11 -19.61 6.46
N ALA A 91 6.60 -18.78 7.40
CA ALA A 91 5.89 -17.59 7.84
C ALA A 91 5.70 -16.57 6.70
N LEU A 92 6.70 -16.39 5.84
CA LEU A 92 6.61 -15.51 4.67
C LEU A 92 5.63 -16.03 3.61
N LEU A 93 5.52 -17.35 3.43
CA LEU A 93 4.55 -17.94 2.52
C LEU A 93 3.10 -17.80 3.01
N HIS A 94 2.88 -17.83 4.32
CA HIS A 94 1.55 -17.82 4.92
C HIS A 94 1.11 -16.45 5.46
N SER A 95 1.94 -15.41 5.37
CA SER A 95 1.62 -14.07 5.89
C SER A 95 0.60 -13.31 5.04
N GLY A 96 0.24 -13.81 3.86
CA GLY A 96 -0.73 -13.16 2.97
C GLY A 96 -0.24 -11.81 2.47
N ASP A 97 -1.17 -10.89 2.23
CA ASP A 97 -0.85 -9.51 1.87
C ASP A 97 -0.28 -8.78 3.09
N ASN A 98 0.96 -8.31 2.98
CA ASN A 98 1.64 -7.53 4.01
C ASN A 98 1.68 -6.04 3.65
N GLY A 99 2.25 -5.21 4.54
CA GLY A 99 2.27 -3.78 4.33
C GLY A 99 2.96 -3.37 3.03
N LEU A 100 4.06 -4.04 2.67
CA LEU A 100 4.85 -3.71 1.49
C LEU A 100 4.10 -4.05 0.20
N SER A 101 3.44 -5.21 0.15
CA SER A 101 2.59 -5.55 -1.00
C SER A 101 1.45 -4.55 -1.16
N GLU A 102 0.87 -4.08 -0.06
CA GLU A 102 -0.26 -3.17 -0.10
C GLU A 102 0.13 -1.76 -0.58
N ILE A 103 1.30 -1.24 -0.16
CA ILE A 103 1.85 0.02 -0.69
C ILE A 103 2.01 -0.06 -2.21
N ILE A 104 2.60 -1.15 -2.70
CA ILE A 104 2.85 -1.34 -4.13
C ILE A 104 1.55 -1.49 -4.92
N ARG A 105 0.58 -2.25 -4.37
CA ARG A 105 -0.75 -2.41 -4.96
C ARG A 105 -1.46 -1.06 -5.10
N ILE A 106 -1.48 -0.25 -4.03
CA ILE A 106 -2.13 1.06 -4.04
C ILE A 106 -1.38 2.04 -4.97
N ALA A 107 -0.05 1.99 -5.01
CA ALA A 107 0.74 2.83 -5.93
C ALA A 107 0.42 2.52 -7.39
N HIS A 108 0.34 1.23 -7.73
CA HIS A 108 -0.06 0.74 -9.05
C HIS A 108 -1.50 1.16 -9.42
N ASP A 109 -2.44 1.05 -8.49
CA ASP A 109 -3.83 1.48 -8.72
C ASP A 109 -3.96 3.00 -8.99
N ILE A 110 -3.06 3.81 -8.42
CA ILE A 110 -3.07 5.28 -8.56
C ILE A 110 -2.33 5.72 -9.83
N ASP A 111 -1.21 5.09 -10.17
CA ASP A 111 -0.34 5.46 -11.29
C ASP A 111 0.24 4.21 -11.96
N ASP A 112 -0.59 3.52 -12.75
CA ASP A 112 -0.24 2.27 -13.46
C ASP A 112 0.99 2.44 -14.35
N ASP A 113 1.09 3.55 -15.09
CA ASP A 113 2.23 3.81 -15.99
C ASP A 113 3.57 3.88 -15.23
N ARG A 114 3.58 4.48 -14.03
CA ARG A 114 4.77 4.60 -13.19
C ARG A 114 5.14 3.30 -12.48
N PHE A 115 4.13 2.52 -12.07
CA PHE A 115 4.27 1.34 -11.22
C PHE A 115 3.87 0.03 -11.92
N ALA A 116 3.89 -0.02 -13.25
CA ALA A 116 3.43 -1.18 -14.04
C ALA A 116 4.08 -2.51 -13.61
N ASP A 117 5.41 -2.47 -13.37
CA ASP A 117 6.19 -3.65 -13.02
C ASP A 117 6.36 -3.82 -11.49
N ALA A 118 5.77 -2.94 -10.68
CA ALA A 118 5.98 -2.90 -9.24
C ALA A 118 5.50 -4.19 -8.53
N PRO A 119 4.29 -4.71 -8.84
CA PRO A 119 3.80 -5.95 -8.22
C PRO A 119 4.65 -7.17 -8.58
N GLU A 120 5.16 -7.23 -9.82
CA GLU A 120 6.04 -8.32 -10.26
C GLU A 120 7.40 -8.23 -9.57
N ALA A 121 7.99 -7.04 -9.47
CA ALA A 121 9.26 -6.83 -8.76
C ALA A 121 9.18 -7.25 -7.29
N TYR A 122 8.09 -6.88 -6.60
CA TYR A 122 7.84 -7.31 -5.23
C TYR A 122 7.67 -8.83 -5.13
N THR A 123 6.88 -9.43 -6.02
CA THR A 123 6.68 -10.89 -6.06
C THR A 123 8.00 -11.64 -6.27
N LEU A 124 8.83 -11.16 -7.20
CA LEU A 124 10.15 -11.73 -7.47
C LEU A 124 11.06 -11.63 -6.23
N TYR A 125 11.09 -10.47 -5.59
CA TYR A 125 11.84 -10.25 -4.35
C TYR A 125 11.45 -11.25 -3.25
N MET A 126 10.14 -11.41 -3.00
CA MET A 126 9.64 -12.36 -2.00
C MET A 126 9.98 -13.81 -2.35
N ASN A 127 9.85 -14.19 -3.62
CA ASN A 127 10.22 -15.53 -4.08
C ASN A 127 11.72 -15.81 -3.88
N GLN A 128 12.58 -14.84 -4.19
CA GLN A 128 14.02 -14.97 -3.96
C GLN A 128 14.33 -15.10 -2.46
N LEU A 129 13.70 -14.28 -1.62
CA LEU A 129 13.87 -14.34 -0.16
C LEU A 129 13.51 -15.72 0.40
N ILE A 130 12.33 -16.23 0.03
CA ILE A 130 11.85 -17.55 0.45
C ILE A 130 12.76 -18.66 -0.08
N ALA A 131 13.17 -18.59 -1.34
CA ALA A 131 14.07 -19.58 -1.94
C ALA A 131 15.41 -19.63 -1.21
N ARG A 132 15.97 -18.48 -0.82
CA ARG A 132 17.24 -18.41 -0.06
C ARG A 132 17.08 -19.01 1.33
N LEU A 133 16.00 -18.70 2.04
CA LEU A 133 15.73 -19.26 3.36
C LEU A 133 15.54 -20.78 3.31
N ASN A 134 14.83 -21.29 2.31
CA ASN A 134 14.69 -22.73 2.09
C ASN A 134 16.04 -23.40 1.74
N ALA A 135 16.85 -22.77 0.90
CA ALA A 135 18.18 -23.29 0.57
C ALA A 135 19.09 -23.38 1.81
N ILE A 136 19.04 -22.40 2.72
CA ILE A 136 19.71 -22.48 4.03
C ILE A 136 19.12 -23.64 4.84
N GLY A 137 17.81 -23.79 4.85
CA GLY A 137 17.11 -24.86 5.57
C GLY A 137 17.48 -26.28 5.13
N GLU A 138 17.74 -26.49 3.83
CA GLU A 138 18.05 -27.79 3.23
C GLU A 138 19.48 -28.28 3.48
N GLY A 139 20.40 -27.40 3.86
CA GLY A 139 21.77 -27.80 4.18
C GLY A 139 21.88 -28.55 5.51
N SER A 140 23.11 -28.86 5.94
CA SER A 140 23.36 -29.61 7.16
C SER A 140 24.52 -29.05 7.98
N GLY A 141 24.44 -29.15 9.31
CA GLY A 141 25.47 -28.66 10.21
C GLY A 141 25.60 -27.13 10.22
N PRO A 142 26.78 -26.59 10.58
CA PRO A 142 27.03 -25.14 10.59
C PRO A 142 26.72 -24.48 9.25
N LEU A 143 26.35 -23.20 9.28
CA LEU A 143 26.19 -22.43 8.06
C LEU A 143 27.55 -22.28 7.37
N ASN A 144 27.55 -22.43 6.05
CA ASN A 144 28.73 -22.19 5.23
C ASN A 144 28.91 -20.68 4.96
N PRO A 145 30.07 -20.25 4.43
CA PRO A 145 30.33 -18.82 4.19
C PRO A 145 29.33 -18.14 3.24
N ASP A 146 28.81 -18.87 2.25
CA ASP A 146 27.83 -18.34 1.30
C ASP A 146 26.45 -18.17 1.96
N GLU A 147 26.06 -19.09 2.84
CA GLU A 147 24.83 -19.01 3.64
C GLU A 147 24.90 -17.84 4.63
N HIS A 148 26.04 -17.64 5.30
CA HIS A 148 26.26 -16.45 6.14
C HIS A 148 26.14 -15.15 5.34
N LYS A 149 26.73 -15.12 4.14
CA LYS A 149 26.61 -13.97 3.25
C LYS A 149 25.16 -13.74 2.81
N ALA A 150 24.40 -14.80 2.53
CA ALA A 150 22.99 -14.69 2.19
C ALA A 150 22.19 -14.06 3.34
N VAL A 151 22.42 -14.48 4.58
CA VAL A 151 21.78 -13.87 5.77
C VAL A 151 22.16 -12.41 5.93
N ALA A 152 23.43 -12.05 5.73
CA ALA A 152 23.87 -10.67 5.75
C ALA A 152 23.22 -9.81 4.64
N ASN A 153 23.10 -10.35 3.43
CA ASN A 153 22.43 -9.68 2.32
C ASN A 153 20.93 -9.46 2.60
N MET A 154 20.25 -10.43 3.23
CA MET A 154 18.86 -10.27 3.67
C MET A 154 18.72 -9.10 4.66
N LEU A 155 19.57 -9.03 5.68
CA LEU A 155 19.57 -7.92 6.64
C LEU A 155 19.83 -6.57 5.97
N GLN A 156 20.78 -6.52 5.04
CA GLN A 156 21.07 -5.31 4.27
C GLN A 156 19.86 -4.89 3.42
N SER A 157 19.18 -5.85 2.79
CA SER A 157 17.96 -5.59 2.02
C SER A 157 16.86 -5.00 2.89
N PHE A 158 16.58 -5.59 4.06
CA PHE A 158 15.57 -5.07 4.99
C PHE A 158 15.90 -3.67 5.49
N THR A 159 17.18 -3.39 5.73
CA THR A 159 17.66 -2.05 6.08
C THR A 159 17.38 -1.06 4.95
N GLY A 160 17.66 -1.43 3.69
CA GLY A 160 17.38 -0.61 2.52
C GLY A 160 15.89 -0.30 2.34
N LEU A 161 15.02 -1.25 2.68
CA LEU A 161 13.57 -1.07 2.66
C LEU A 161 13.06 -0.21 3.83
N THR A 162 13.79 -0.14 4.94
CA THR A 162 13.39 0.63 6.12
C THR A 162 13.48 2.13 5.87
N GLU A 163 14.46 2.60 5.08
CA GLU A 163 14.65 4.03 4.78
C GLU A 163 13.40 4.69 4.15
N PRO A 164 12.85 4.20 3.01
CA PRO A 164 11.67 4.81 2.41
C PRO A 164 10.42 4.69 3.30
N ILE A 165 10.28 3.62 4.10
CA ILE A 165 9.18 3.48 5.05
C ILE A 165 9.27 4.53 6.17
N ALA A 166 10.45 4.69 6.78
CA ALA A 166 10.67 5.64 7.86
C ALA A 166 10.53 7.11 7.41
N ALA A 167 10.73 7.38 6.11
CA ALA A 167 10.56 8.71 5.53
C ALA A 167 9.08 9.13 5.36
N PHE A 168 8.12 8.21 5.53
CA PHE A 168 6.70 8.52 5.37
C PHE A 168 6.19 9.50 6.44
N PRO A 169 5.38 10.52 6.07
CA PRO A 169 4.90 11.52 7.01
C PRO A 169 3.70 11.02 7.86
N TYR A 170 3.98 10.18 8.86
CA TYR A 170 2.98 9.58 9.78
C TYR A 170 2.10 10.61 10.52
N ALA A 171 2.53 11.87 10.65
CA ALA A 171 1.76 12.94 11.29
C ALA A 171 0.43 13.29 10.58
N ALA A 172 0.15 12.69 9.42
CA ALA A 172 -1.10 12.83 8.69
C ALA A 172 -2.27 12.02 9.30
N GLU A 173 -1.99 11.04 10.16
CA GLU A 173 -2.97 10.18 10.85
C GLU A 173 -3.85 11.04 11.79
N GLY A 174 -5.00 11.48 11.30
CA GLY A 174 -5.96 12.30 12.07
C GLY A 174 -6.39 13.60 11.40
N SER A 175 -5.79 13.97 10.26
CA SER A 175 -6.27 15.09 9.44
C SER A 175 -6.91 14.59 8.16
N ARG A 176 -8.23 14.74 8.04
CA ARG A 176 -8.98 14.39 6.82
C ARG A 176 -8.39 15.00 5.55
N ASN A 177 -7.93 16.26 5.62
CA ASN A 177 -7.29 16.90 4.47
C ASN A 177 -5.92 16.30 4.14
N ALA A 178 -5.19 15.81 5.14
CA ALA A 178 -3.92 15.10 4.91
C ALA A 178 -4.16 13.73 4.29
N LEU A 179 -5.17 12.98 4.75
CA LEU A 179 -5.55 11.69 4.17
C LEU A 179 -5.97 11.82 2.70
N ILE A 180 -6.79 12.82 2.37
CA ILE A 180 -7.18 13.09 0.97
C ILE A 180 -5.95 13.46 0.12
N ARG A 181 -4.98 14.20 0.68
CA ARG A 181 -3.73 14.55 -0.01
C ARG A 181 -2.88 13.30 -0.27
N ILE A 182 -2.76 12.42 0.72
CA ILE A 182 -2.06 11.13 0.61
C ILE A 182 -2.74 10.26 -0.46
N ALA A 183 -4.07 10.15 -0.46
CA ALA A 183 -4.78 9.39 -1.50
C ALA A 183 -4.55 9.92 -2.92
N GLY A 184 -4.22 11.20 -3.07
CA GLY A 184 -3.81 11.81 -4.34
C GLY A 184 -2.35 11.55 -4.74
N GLY A 185 -1.60 10.73 -4.00
CA GLY A 185 -0.21 10.38 -4.32
C GLY A 185 0.85 11.37 -3.80
N HIS A 186 0.45 12.41 -3.09
CA HIS A 186 1.39 13.41 -2.59
C HIS A 186 2.22 12.88 -1.42
N ASP A 187 3.51 13.20 -1.43
CA ASP A 187 4.48 12.92 -0.36
C ASP A 187 4.84 11.44 -0.13
N TRP A 188 4.35 10.50 -0.95
CA TRP A 188 4.66 9.07 -0.76
C TRP A 188 4.90 8.25 -2.04
N LEU A 189 4.43 8.66 -3.22
CA LEU A 189 4.70 7.90 -4.45
C LEU A 189 6.21 7.81 -4.75
N ASP A 190 6.97 8.86 -4.44
CA ASP A 190 8.44 8.82 -4.56
C ASP A 190 9.08 7.84 -3.56
N LEU A 191 8.42 7.54 -2.44
CA LEU A 191 8.85 6.51 -1.48
C LEU A 191 8.50 5.11 -2.01
N ALA A 192 7.35 4.95 -2.64
CA ALA A 192 6.96 3.71 -3.32
C ALA A 192 7.92 3.38 -4.48
N ASP A 193 8.38 4.39 -5.24
CA ASP A 193 9.43 4.21 -6.26
C ASP A 193 10.72 3.68 -5.65
N LYS A 194 11.18 4.29 -4.55
CA LYS A 194 12.38 3.82 -3.83
C LYS A 194 12.24 2.41 -3.31
N LEU A 195 11.05 2.02 -2.84
CA LEU A 195 10.75 0.63 -2.45
C LEU A 195 10.87 -0.31 -3.65
N GLN A 196 10.26 0.04 -4.78
CA GLN A 196 10.36 -0.73 -6.03
C GLN A 196 11.81 -0.88 -6.49
N GLU A 197 12.59 0.20 -6.47
CA GLU A 197 14.02 0.17 -6.78
C GLU A 197 14.78 -0.74 -5.83
N SER A 198 14.46 -0.69 -4.54
CA SER A 198 15.07 -1.56 -3.52
C SER A 198 14.77 -3.03 -3.79
N PHE A 199 13.52 -3.40 -4.15
CA PHE A 199 13.18 -4.78 -4.53
C PHE A 199 14.00 -5.28 -5.72
N ARG A 200 14.28 -4.40 -6.70
CA ARG A 200 15.08 -4.73 -7.88
C ARG A 200 16.57 -4.79 -7.60
N ALA A 201 17.07 -3.93 -6.72
CA ALA A 201 18.48 -3.81 -6.40
C ALA A 201 18.95 -4.87 -5.38
N SER A 202 18.03 -5.41 -4.58
CA SER A 202 18.34 -6.44 -3.60
C SER A 202 18.83 -7.72 -4.26
N SER A 203 20.15 -7.92 -4.24
CA SER A 203 20.76 -9.19 -4.63
C SER A 203 20.64 -10.20 -3.48
N LEU A 204 19.48 -10.83 -3.37
CA LEU A 204 19.22 -11.91 -2.43
C LEU A 204 19.92 -13.21 -2.84
#